data_AF-A0A7W4V422-F1
#
_entry.id   AF-A0A7W4V422-F1
#
_cell.length_a   1.000
_cell.length_b   1.000
_cell.length_c   1.000
_cell.angle_alpha   90.00
_cell.angle_beta   90.00
_cell.angle_gamma   90.00
#
_symmetry.space_group_name_H-M   'P 1'
#
loop_
_entity.id
_entity.type
_entity.pdbx_description
1 polymer ?
#
loop_
_entity_poly.entity_id
_entity_poly.type
_entity_poly.pdbx_seq_one_letter_code
_entity_poly.pdbx_strand_id
1 'polypeptide(L)'
;MELNDRSASAGNSVTRLRELSNLTADQLARLFDVSRRSIQNWISGEPMAATHEERLSHLTSVISAAGATPEERRKKLLSSANGMSLFHQLVGELEDEEILDPAPVSARDRLLA
;
A
#
# COMPACT_ATOMS: atom_id res chain seq x y z
N MET A 1 -9.58 20.84 24.70
CA MET A 1 -8.27 20.53 24.10
C MET A 1 -8.55 20.00 22.71
N GLU A 2 -8.76 20.92 21.78
CA GLU A 2 -8.94 20.62 20.36
C GLU A 2 -7.56 20.45 19.73
N LEU A 3 -7.28 19.25 19.21
CA LEU A 3 -6.24 19.08 18.20
C LEU A 3 -6.91 18.43 16.99
N ASN A 4 -7.39 19.34 16.15
CA ASN A 4 -7.80 19.14 14.78
C ASN A 4 -6.61 18.58 13.97
N ASP A 5 -6.63 17.28 13.66
CA ASP A 5 -5.70 16.68 12.68
C ASP A 5 -6.48 15.85 11.65
N ARG A 6 -7.51 16.46 11.06
CA ARG A 6 -8.37 15.85 10.03
C ARG A 6 -7.86 16.02 8.60
N SER A 7 -6.67 16.59 8.38
CA SER A 7 -6.13 16.79 7.04
C SER A 7 -4.63 16.51 6.93
N ALA A 8 -4.15 15.40 7.51
CA ALA A 8 -2.99 14.75 6.91
C ALA A 8 -3.42 14.30 5.51
N SER A 9 -3.10 15.09 4.48
CA SER A 9 -3.43 14.74 3.09
C SER A 9 -2.92 13.33 2.80
N ALA A 10 -3.60 12.58 1.94
CA ALA A 10 -3.24 11.20 1.58
C ALA A 10 -1.73 11.02 1.28
N GLY A 11 -1.08 12.05 0.74
CA GLY A 11 0.37 12.08 0.49
C GLY A 11 1.27 12.06 1.73
N ASN A 12 0.83 12.67 2.83
CA ASN A 12 1.52 12.62 4.11
C ASN A 12 1.49 11.19 4.70
N SER A 13 0.42 10.44 4.40
CA SER A 13 0.20 9.10 4.93
C SER A 13 1.04 8.01 4.22
N VAL A 14 1.26 8.12 2.90
CA VAL A 14 2.19 7.21 2.18
C VAL A 14 3.64 7.44 2.63
N THR A 15 4.02 8.70 2.84
CA THR A 15 5.33 9.05 3.40
C THR A 15 5.50 8.45 4.80
N ARG A 16 4.49 8.58 5.66
CA ARG A 16 4.51 8.01 7.01
C ARG A 16 4.56 6.48 7.00
N LEU A 17 3.85 5.81 6.09
CA LEU A 17 3.93 4.36 5.94
C LEU A 17 5.34 3.93 5.54
N ARG A 18 5.98 4.68 4.64
CA ARG A 18 7.37 4.43 4.21
C ARG A 18 8.34 4.53 5.38
N GLU A 19 8.23 5.59 6.19
CA GLU A 19 9.06 5.78 7.39
C GLU A 19 8.80 4.72 8.45
N LEU A 20 7.53 4.38 8.67
CA LEU A 20 7.08 3.39 9.64
C LEU A 20 7.64 1.99 9.34
N SER A 21 7.79 1.65 8.06
CA SER A 21 8.10 0.30 7.58
C SER A 21 9.52 0.14 7.02
N ASN A 22 10.23 1.25 6.78
CA ASN A 22 11.49 1.31 6.05
C ASN A 22 11.43 0.59 4.68
N LEU A 23 10.26 0.59 4.02
CA LEU A 23 10.09 0.06 2.66
C LEU A 23 10.55 1.06 1.60
N THR A 24 10.96 0.55 0.45
CA THR A 24 11.29 1.39 -0.71
C THR A 24 10.01 1.80 -1.46
N ALA A 25 10.08 2.86 -2.27
CA ALA A 25 8.97 3.27 -3.12
C ALA A 25 8.50 2.14 -4.05
N ASP A 26 9.42 1.30 -4.53
CA ASP A 26 9.11 0.17 -5.42
C ASP A 26 8.39 -0.97 -4.67
N GLN A 27 8.75 -1.18 -3.40
CA GLN A 27 8.05 -2.14 -2.54
C GLN A 27 6.65 -1.65 -2.18
N LEU A 28 6.48 -0.35 -1.92
CA LEU A 28 5.16 0.24 -1.72
C LEU A 28 4.33 0.11 -3.00
N ALA A 29 4.89 0.42 -4.17
CA ALA A 29 4.19 0.29 -5.45
C ALA A 29 3.54 -1.09 -5.64
N ARG A 30 4.26 -2.16 -5.27
CA ARG A 30 3.74 -3.54 -5.28
C ARG A 30 2.61 -3.79 -4.27
N LEU A 31 2.68 -3.21 -3.07
CA LEU A 31 1.64 -3.38 -2.03
C LEU A 31 0.32 -2.68 -2.36
N PHE A 32 0.36 -1.72 -3.29
CA PHE A 32 -0.78 -0.94 -3.78
C PHE A 32 -1.22 -1.36 -5.19
N ASP A 33 -0.49 -2.28 -5.84
CA ASP A 33 -0.61 -2.59 -7.28
C ASP A 33 -0.66 -1.35 -8.17
N VAL A 34 0.33 -0.47 -8.01
CA VAL A 34 0.45 0.75 -8.82
C VAL A 34 1.87 0.93 -9.35
N SER A 35 2.03 1.89 -10.24
CA SER A 35 3.35 2.30 -10.69
C SER A 35 4.13 3.03 -9.58
N ARG A 36 5.46 2.96 -9.64
CA ARG A 36 6.37 3.81 -8.83
C ARG A 36 6.05 5.30 -8.97
N ARG A 37 5.62 5.75 -10.16
CA ARG A 37 5.24 7.15 -10.44
C ARG A 37 4.06 7.57 -9.56
N SER A 38 3.05 6.70 -9.41
CA SER A 38 1.89 6.93 -8.54
C SER A 38 2.32 7.13 -7.09
N ILE A 39 3.23 6.29 -6.57
CA ILE A 39 3.80 6.45 -5.23
C ILE A 39 4.52 7.80 -5.07
N GLN A 40 5.33 8.20 -6.05
CA GLN A 40 6.03 9.48 -6.01
C GLN A 40 5.06 10.67 -6.06
N ASN A 41 4.00 10.56 -6.85
CA ASN A 41 2.94 11.56 -6.92
C ASN A 41 2.25 11.74 -5.56
N TRP A 42 1.88 10.65 -4.90
CA TRP A 42 1.30 10.71 -3.56
C TRP A 42 2.29 11.28 -2.55
N ILE A 43 3.55 10.84 -2.53
CA ILE A 43 4.58 11.46 -1.67
C ILE A 43 4.71 12.98 -1.92
N SER A 44 4.51 13.41 -3.18
CA SER A 44 4.53 14.84 -3.55
C SER A 44 3.22 15.59 -3.22
N GLY A 45 2.22 14.90 -2.65
CA GLY A 45 0.96 15.49 -2.20
C GLY A 45 -0.20 15.41 -3.20
N GLU A 46 -0.06 14.68 -4.31
CA GLU A 46 -1.20 14.44 -5.22
C GLU A 46 -2.30 13.61 -4.53
N PRO A 47 -3.58 13.84 -4.87
CA PRO A 47 -4.68 13.11 -4.29
C PRO A 47 -4.63 11.61 -4.62
N MET A 48 -5.15 10.80 -3.69
CA MET A 48 -5.25 9.36 -3.82
C MET A 48 -6.72 8.96 -4.03
N ALA A 49 -6.98 7.91 -4.80
CA ALA A 49 -8.33 7.36 -4.94
C ALA A 49 -8.77 6.67 -3.64
N ALA A 50 -10.08 6.67 -3.35
CA ALA A 50 -10.64 6.11 -2.12
C ALA A 50 -10.24 4.64 -1.88
N THR A 51 -10.21 3.82 -2.92
CA THR A 51 -9.77 2.41 -2.84
C THR A 51 -8.33 2.28 -2.33
N HIS A 52 -7.44 3.18 -2.74
CA HIS A 52 -6.07 3.21 -2.24
C HIS A 52 -5.97 3.80 -0.82
N GLU A 53 -6.91 4.67 -0.40
CA GLU A 53 -7.00 5.16 0.99
C GLU A 53 -7.41 4.05 1.97
N GLU A 54 -8.34 3.21 1.56
CA GLU A 54 -8.74 2.00 2.28
C GLU A 54 -7.56 1.03 2.39
N ARG A 55 -6.88 0.77 1.26
CA ARG A 55 -5.69 -0.10 1.23
C ARG A 55 -4.57 0.43 2.11
N LEU A 56 -4.30 1.74 2.09
CA LEU A 56 -3.31 2.40 2.95
C LEU A 56 -3.63 2.19 4.44
N SER A 57 -4.91 2.32 4.81
CA SER A 57 -5.36 2.12 6.20
C SER A 57 -5.13 0.68 6.65
N HIS A 58 -5.48 -0.30 5.81
CA HIS A 58 -5.21 -1.72 6.04
C HIS A 58 -3.72 -2.02 6.20
N LEU A 59 -2.91 -1.60 5.22
CA LEU A 59 -1.46 -1.81 5.25
C LEU A 59 -0.80 -1.18 6.49
N THR A 60 -1.23 0.02 6.88
CA THR A 60 -0.71 0.69 8.08
C THR A 60 -1.00 -0.12 9.33
N SER A 61 -2.22 -0.65 9.46
CA SER A 61 -2.63 -1.49 10.59
C SER A 61 -1.76 -2.75 10.68
N VAL A 62 -1.68 -3.52 9.60
CA VAL A 62 -0.93 -4.79 9.55
C VAL A 62 0.58 -4.56 9.79
N ILE A 63 1.17 -3.56 9.12
CA ILE A 63 2.61 -3.31 9.20
C ILE A 63 2.99 -2.75 10.59
N SER A 64 2.15 -1.91 11.19
CA SER A 64 2.41 -1.39 12.54
C SER A 64 2.47 -2.49 13.59
N ALA A 65 1.59 -3.50 13.48
CA ALA A 65 1.54 -4.64 14.37
C ALA A 65 2.72 -5.62 14.19
N ALA A 66 3.42 -5.55 13.05
CA ALA A 66 4.52 -6.47 12.77
C ALA A 66 5.72 -6.26 13.72
N GLY A 67 6.01 -5.05 14.19
CA GLY A 67 7.20 -4.78 15.00
C GLY A 67 7.22 -3.41 15.67
N ALA A 68 8.16 -3.19 16.57
CA ALA A 68 8.28 -1.93 17.32
C ALA A 68 9.05 -0.88 16.52
N THR A 69 10.11 -1.29 15.81
CA THR A 69 10.93 -0.39 14.99
C THR A 69 10.71 -0.59 13.49
N PRO A 70 11.04 0.41 12.65
CA PRO A 70 11.00 0.25 11.19
C PRO A 70 11.88 -0.90 10.68
N GLU A 71 13.05 -1.12 11.27
CA GLU A 71 13.97 -2.21 10.89
C GLU A 71 13.37 -3.58 11.21
N GLU A 72 12.75 -3.73 12.39
CA GLU A 72 12.07 -4.95 12.79
C GLU A 72 10.88 -5.25 11.88
N ARG A 73 10.06 -4.24 11.56
CA ARG A 73 8.94 -4.36 10.64
C ARG A 73 9.42 -4.78 9.26
N ARG A 74 10.44 -4.11 8.71
CA ARG A 74 11.04 -4.48 7.41
C ARG A 74 11.53 -5.92 7.42
N LYS A 75 12.28 -6.32 8.46
CA LYS A 75 12.82 -7.67 8.60
C LYS A 75 11.70 -8.70 8.61
N LYS A 76 10.64 -8.47 9.38
CA LYS A 76 9.50 -9.38 9.46
C LYS A 76 8.68 -9.43 8.17
N LEU A 77 8.44 -8.29 7.54
CA LEU A 77 7.73 -8.20 6.26
C LEU A 77 8.43 -9.00 5.16
N LEU A 78 9.76 -8.90 5.08
CA LEU A 78 10.55 -9.49 3.98
C LEU A 78 11.11 -10.88 4.31
N SER A 79 10.99 -11.33 5.56
CA SER A 79 11.45 -12.67 5.97
C SER A 79 10.55 -13.75 5.37
N SER A 80 11.15 -14.69 4.64
CA SER A 80 10.52 -15.90 4.12
C SER A 80 10.89 -17.16 4.92
N ALA A 81 11.40 -17.00 6.14
CA ALA A 81 11.95 -18.12 6.94
C ALA A 81 10.97 -19.28 7.17
N ASN A 82 9.66 -19.02 7.11
CA ASN A 82 8.59 -20.01 7.32
C ASN A 82 7.67 -20.17 6.08
N GLY A 83 8.14 -19.82 4.89
CA GLY A 83 7.35 -19.84 3.65
C GLY A 83 7.15 -18.45 3.04
N MET A 84 5.95 -18.16 2.54
CA MET A 84 5.67 -16.87 1.91
C MET A 84 5.80 -15.73 2.92
N SER A 85 6.58 -14.70 2.59
CA SER A 85 6.76 -13.55 3.48
C SER A 85 5.45 -12.77 3.64
N LEU A 86 5.27 -12.08 4.77
CA LEU A 86 4.08 -11.23 4.99
C LEU A 86 3.94 -10.19 3.86
N PHE A 87 5.05 -9.70 3.32
CA PHE A 87 5.04 -8.81 2.16
C PHE A 87 4.37 -9.46 0.93
N HIS A 88 4.73 -10.71 0.59
CA HIS A 88 4.10 -11.39 -0.54
C HIS A 88 2.66 -11.80 -0.26
N GLN A 89 2.31 -12.12 0.98
CA GLN A 89 0.91 -12.37 1.37
C GLN A 89 0.06 -11.11 1.14
N LEU A 90 0.53 -9.95 1.61
CA LEU A 90 -0.14 -8.67 1.37
C LEU A 90 -0.26 -8.36 -0.12
N VAL A 91 0.77 -8.61 -0.93
CA VAL A 91 0.66 -8.42 -2.39
C VAL A 91 -0.43 -9.34 -2.98
N GLY A 92 -0.49 -10.61 -2.57
CA GLY A 92 -1.50 -11.56 -3.05
C GLY A 92 -2.94 -11.23 -2.65
N GLU A 93 -3.15 -10.54 -1.52
CA GLU A 93 -4.50 -10.09 -1.11
C GLU A 93 -5.19 -9.21 -2.17
N LEU A 94 -4.42 -8.43 -2.96
CA LEU A 94 -4.98 -7.61 -4.04
C LEU A 94 -5.50 -8.45 -5.20
N GLU A 95 -4.81 -9.55 -5.51
CA GLU A 95 -5.17 -10.47 -6.60
C GLU A 95 -6.44 -11.26 -6.24
N ASP A 96 -6.60 -11.62 -4.97
CA ASP A 96 -7.80 -12.31 -4.47
C ASP A 96 -9.03 -11.39 -4.41
N GLU A 97 -8.84 -10.10 -4.12
CA GLU A 97 -9.92 -9.11 -4.06
C GLU A 97 -10.48 -8.80 -5.47
N GLU A 98 -9.64 -8.83 -6.51
CA GLU A 98 -10.07 -8.71 -7.92
C GLU A 98 -10.91 -9.92 -8.39
N ILE A 99 -10.70 -11.12 -7.84
CA ILE A 99 -11.45 -12.33 -8.21
C ILE A 99 -12.84 -12.36 -7.53
N LEU A 100 -12.99 -11.71 -6.38
CA LEU A 100 -14.23 -11.71 -5.59
C LEU A 100 -15.20 -10.58 -5.94
N ASP A 101 -14.75 -9.56 -6.66
CA ASP A 101 -15.62 -8.54 -7.26
C ASP A 101 -15.79 -8.87 -8.76
N PRO A 102 -16.99 -9.25 -9.26
CA PRO A 102 -17.20 -9.33 -10.71
C PRO A 102 -17.22 -7.91 -11.29
N ALA A 103 -16.08 -7.24 -11.29
CA ALA A 103 -15.92 -5.94 -11.90
C ALA A 103 -16.12 -6.07 -13.42
N PRO A 104 -16.79 -5.10 -14.08
CA PRO A 104 -16.90 -5.09 -15.52
C PRO A 104 -15.49 -4.91 -16.06
N VAL A 105 -15.03 -5.89 -16.84
CA VAL A 105 -13.85 -5.84 -17.71
C VAL A 105 -13.54 -4.40 -18.08
N SER A 106 -12.49 -3.84 -17.47
CA SER A 106 -12.07 -2.48 -17.76
C SER A 106 -11.73 -2.43 -19.24
N ALA A 107 -12.51 -1.62 -19.96
CA ALA A 107 -12.53 -1.48 -21.40
C ALA A 107 -11.28 -0.75 -21.93
N ARG A 108 -10.09 -1.27 -21.60
CA ARG A 108 -8.81 -0.77 -22.11
C ARG A 108 -8.13 -1.69 -23.13
N ASP A 109 -8.84 -2.74 -23.56
CA ASP A 109 -8.43 -3.65 -24.66
C ASP A 109 -9.35 -3.63 -25.89
N ARG A 110 -10.24 -2.63 -26.03
CA ARG A 110 -11.16 -2.53 -27.19
C ARG A 110 -10.71 -1.57 -28.30
N LEU A 111 -9.44 -1.19 -28.37
CA LEU A 111 -8.98 -0.26 -29.40
C LEU A 111 -8.04 -0.80 -30.48
N LEU A 112 -7.82 -2.11 -30.59
CA LEU A 112 -7.20 -2.70 -31.79
C LEU A 112 -7.67 -4.17 -31.99
N ALA A 113 -8.79 -4.36 -32.68
CA ALA A 113 -9.07 -5.47 -33.61
C ALA A 113 -10.48 -5.33 -34.20
#